data_AF-A0A511NE60-F1
#
_entry.id   AF-A0A511NE60-F1
#
_cell.length_a   1.000
_cell.length_b   1.000
_cell.length_c   1.000
_cell.angle_alpha   90.00
_cell.angle_beta   90.00
_cell.angle_gamma   90.00
#
_symmetry.space_group_name_H-M   'P 1'
#
loop_
_entity.id
_entity.type
_entity.pdbx_description
1 polymer ?
#
loop_
_entity_poly.entity_id
_entity_poly.type
_entity_poly.pdbx_seq_one_letter_code
_entity_poly.pdbx_strand_id
1 'polypeptide(L)'
;MTHTHPAFSSEKIIQIIKQEIEKHYSDKFTYAIPDWAMLSAQPEIISILSIHGEEGIQIAKQKVDFPVHFSDISSIVNYSDFLSNQMNIELEIIGYVVFYNKKIIAIKDPGYLEHLTELEENELIKFNADQKEEDLSLLYFDQNLKQVNSLEEALKSTKVK
;
A
#
# COMPACT_ATOMS: atom_id res chain seq x y z
N MET A 1 -25.73 6.33 20.81
CA MET A 1 -24.72 7.34 20.42
C MET A 1 -23.93 6.74 19.28
N THR A 2 -24.14 7.21 18.05
CA THR A 2 -23.45 6.70 16.87
C THR A 2 -22.05 7.31 16.82
N HIS A 3 -21.06 6.56 17.29
CA HIS A 3 -19.67 6.81 16.92
C HIS A 3 -19.55 6.49 15.44
N THR A 4 -19.70 7.51 14.58
CA THR A 4 -19.31 7.42 13.18
C THR A 4 -17.79 7.30 13.15
N HIS A 5 -17.30 6.06 13.11
CA HIS A 5 -15.92 5.77 12.72
C HIS A 5 -15.64 6.48 11.39
N PRO A 6 -14.47 7.10 11.21
CA PRO A 6 -14.11 7.64 9.91
C PRO A 6 -14.19 6.52 8.88
N ALA A 7 -15.00 6.72 7.84
CA ALA A 7 -15.03 5.81 6.71
C ALA A 7 -13.60 5.66 6.18
N PHE A 8 -13.21 4.41 5.88
CA PHE A 8 -11.91 4.13 5.29
C PHE A 8 -11.69 5.01 4.04
N SER A 9 -10.56 5.73 3.99
CA SER A 9 -10.20 6.59 2.86
C SER A 9 -9.04 5.98 2.09
N SER A 10 -9.35 5.32 0.98
CA SER A 10 -8.35 4.75 0.07
C SER A 10 -7.37 5.81 -0.45
N GLU A 11 -7.85 7.02 -0.74
CA GLU A 11 -7.02 8.14 -1.21
C GLU A 11 -5.92 8.53 -0.21
N LYS A 12 -6.27 8.67 1.07
CA LYS A 12 -5.28 8.99 2.12
C LYS A 12 -4.23 7.89 2.25
N ILE A 13 -4.65 6.62 2.17
CA ILE A 13 -3.74 5.48 2.25
C ILE A 13 -2.81 5.42 1.03
N ILE A 14 -3.34 5.63 -0.17
CA ILE A 14 -2.56 5.71 -1.41
C ILE A 14 -1.50 6.81 -1.32
N GLN A 15 -1.84 7.99 -0.78
CA GLN A 15 -0.88 9.07 -0.58
C GLN A 15 0.24 8.71 0.40
N ILE A 16 -0.08 8.06 1.53
CA ILE A 16 0.93 7.60 2.50
C ILE A 16 1.86 6.58 1.84
N ILE A 17 1.30 5.58 1.14
CA ILE A 17 2.08 4.57 0.43
C ILE A 17 3.00 5.23 -0.60
N LYS A 18 2.47 6.17 -1.39
CA LYS A 18 3.23 6.91 -2.41
C LYS A 18 4.45 7.60 -1.79
N GLN A 19 4.25 8.32 -0.68
CA GLN A 19 5.33 9.02 0.02
C GLN A 19 6.42 8.06 0.55
N GLU A 20 6.01 6.92 1.11
CA GLU A 20 6.96 5.92 1.62
C GLU A 20 7.79 5.31 0.49
N ILE A 21 7.17 4.99 -0.64
CA ILE A 21 7.87 4.49 -1.82
C ILE A 21 8.85 5.55 -2.34
N GLU A 22 8.38 6.78 -2.58
CA GLU A 22 9.22 7.85 -3.13
C GLU A 22 10.42 8.16 -2.20
N LYS A 23 10.21 8.15 -0.89
CA LYS A 23 11.28 8.27 0.11
C LYS A 23 12.28 7.12 0.04
N HIS A 24 11.81 5.87 -0.09
CA HIS A 24 12.67 4.68 -0.18
C HIS A 24 13.62 4.72 -1.38
N TYR A 25 13.21 5.36 -2.48
CA TYR A 25 14.01 5.46 -3.68
C TYR A 25 14.81 6.77 -3.78
N SER A 26 14.54 7.76 -2.91
CA SER A 26 15.17 9.08 -2.93
C SER A 26 16.71 9.07 -2.85
N ASP A 27 17.30 8.07 -2.19
CA ASP A 27 18.74 7.89 -2.00
C ASP A 27 19.36 6.82 -2.92
N LYS A 28 18.54 6.02 -3.60
CA LYS A 28 18.99 4.86 -4.41
C LYS A 28 19.20 5.18 -5.89
N PHE A 29 18.99 6.43 -6.33
CA PHE A 29 19.18 6.82 -7.72
C PHE A 29 20.62 7.26 -8.00
N THR A 30 21.45 6.28 -8.34
CA THR A 30 22.77 6.50 -8.99
C THR A 30 22.72 6.24 -10.51
N TYR A 31 21.53 6.04 -11.09
CA TYR A 31 21.32 5.98 -12.54
C TYR A 31 20.80 7.32 -13.04
N ALA A 32 21.42 7.84 -14.11
CA ALA A 32 21.02 9.10 -14.73
C ALA A 32 19.66 8.94 -15.42
N ILE A 33 18.57 9.25 -14.70
CA ILE A 33 17.31 9.57 -15.35
C ILE A 33 17.58 10.86 -16.17
N PRO A 34 17.13 10.93 -17.43
CA PRO A 34 17.21 12.16 -18.21
C PRO A 34 16.54 13.33 -17.48
N ASP A 35 17.00 14.55 -17.72
CA ASP A 35 16.49 15.77 -17.09
C ASP A 35 15.00 16.05 -17.36
N TRP A 36 14.45 15.48 -18.43
CA TRP A 36 13.03 15.58 -18.78
C TRP A 36 12.13 14.56 -18.06
N ALA A 37 12.69 13.58 -17.35
CA ALA A 37 11.95 12.52 -16.67
C ALA A 37 12.20 12.49 -15.16
N MET A 38 11.18 12.03 -14.44
CA MET A 38 11.23 11.74 -13.01
C MET A 38 10.50 10.44 -12.74
N LEU A 39 10.99 9.66 -11.77
CA LEU A 39 10.25 8.49 -11.28
C LEU A 39 9.27 8.93 -10.18
N SER A 40 8.04 8.42 -10.27
CA SER A 40 7.02 8.62 -9.25
C SER A 40 6.38 7.29 -8.90
N ALA A 41 5.92 7.17 -7.66
CA ALA A 41 5.17 6.00 -7.24
C ALA A 41 3.69 6.13 -7.64
N GLN A 42 3.14 5.05 -8.19
CA GLN A 42 1.73 4.90 -8.51
C GLN A 42 1.20 3.61 -7.86
N PRO A 43 1.18 3.54 -6.52
CA PRO A 43 0.80 2.31 -5.83
C PRO A 43 -0.64 1.93 -6.11
N GLU A 44 -0.88 0.61 -6.10
CA GLU A 44 -2.21 0.03 -6.27
C GLU A 44 -2.55 -0.78 -5.02
N ILE A 45 -3.70 -0.48 -4.39
CA ILE A 45 -4.19 -1.29 -3.25
C ILE A 45 -4.74 -2.60 -3.80
N ILE A 46 -4.18 -3.71 -3.33
CA ILE A 46 -4.60 -5.05 -3.71
C ILE A 46 -5.71 -5.56 -2.79
N SER A 47 -5.53 -5.39 -1.47
CA SER A 47 -6.52 -5.83 -0.49
C SER A 47 -6.37 -5.05 0.82
N ILE A 48 -7.48 -4.93 1.55
CA ILE A 48 -7.54 -4.29 2.86
C ILE A 48 -8.20 -5.25 3.82
N LEU A 49 -7.46 -5.66 4.85
CA LEU A 49 -7.97 -6.47 5.95
C LEU A 49 -8.26 -5.57 7.14
N SER A 50 -9.54 -5.41 7.47
CA SER A 50 -9.97 -4.74 8.70
C SER A 50 -9.74 -5.65 9.91
N ILE A 51 -9.11 -5.12 10.95
CA ILE A 51 -8.78 -5.86 12.18
C ILE A 51 -9.75 -5.45 13.27
N HIS A 52 -10.53 -6.42 13.75
CA HIS A 52 -11.58 -6.22 14.74
C HIS A 52 -11.18 -6.80 16.11
N GLY A 53 -11.17 -5.97 17.14
CA GLY A 53 -10.80 -6.35 18.50
C GLY A 53 -9.38 -6.94 18.64
N GLU A 54 -9.03 -7.36 19.87
CA GLU A 54 -7.73 -7.98 20.16
C GLU A 54 -7.59 -9.37 19.52
N GLU A 55 -8.71 -10.10 19.36
CA GLU A 55 -8.75 -11.39 18.67
C GLU A 55 -8.41 -11.29 17.18
N GLY A 56 -8.78 -10.18 16.52
CA GLY A 56 -8.41 -9.92 15.14
C GLY A 56 -6.90 -9.86 14.90
N ILE A 57 -6.11 -9.46 15.91
CA ILE A 57 -4.65 -9.49 15.82
C ILE A 57 -4.15 -10.93 15.76
N GLN A 58 -4.72 -11.83 16.56
CA GLN A 58 -4.33 -13.23 16.57
C GLN A 58 -4.69 -13.91 15.25
N ILE A 59 -5.88 -13.61 14.71
CA ILE A 59 -6.32 -14.06 13.39
C ILE A 59 -5.33 -13.58 12.32
N ALA A 60 -4.97 -12.30 12.29
CA ALA A 60 -4.06 -11.75 11.29
C ALA A 60 -2.61 -12.32 11.35
N LYS A 61 -2.24 -12.96 12.46
CA LYS A 61 -0.92 -13.58 12.68
C LYS A 61 -0.93 -15.10 12.54
N GLN A 62 -2.11 -15.70 12.34
CA GLN A 62 -2.21 -17.15 12.31
C GLN A 62 -1.49 -17.71 11.09
N LYS A 63 -0.92 -18.90 11.26
CA LYS A 63 -0.38 -19.67 10.13
C LYS A 63 -1.54 -20.26 9.34
N VAL A 64 -1.43 -20.18 8.02
CA VAL A 64 -2.37 -20.83 7.10
C VAL A 64 -1.79 -22.14 6.56
N ASP A 65 -2.67 -23.04 6.14
CA ASP A 65 -2.33 -24.37 5.62
C ASP A 65 -2.17 -24.41 4.09
N PHE A 66 -2.25 -23.24 3.43
CA PHE A 66 -2.04 -23.07 2.00
C PHE A 66 -0.86 -22.11 1.71
N PRO A 67 -0.19 -22.24 0.56
CA PRO A 67 0.90 -21.34 0.19
C PRO A 67 0.41 -19.91 -0.07
N VAL A 68 1.17 -18.94 0.43
CA VAL A 68 0.94 -17.51 0.18
C VAL A 68 2.15 -16.95 -0.57
N HIS A 69 1.92 -16.40 -1.75
CA HIS A 69 2.95 -15.86 -2.63
C HIS A 69 2.84 -14.33 -2.71
N PHE A 70 3.84 -13.61 -2.20
CA PHE A 70 3.93 -12.14 -2.27
C PHE A 70 4.39 -11.61 -3.65
N SER A 71 4.16 -12.41 -4.70
CA SER A 71 4.41 -12.08 -6.10
C SER A 71 3.21 -12.43 -6.98
N ASP A 72 2.06 -12.75 -6.36
CA ASP A 72 0.82 -13.12 -7.02
C ASP A 72 -0.34 -12.43 -6.30
N ILE A 73 -0.92 -11.43 -6.95
CA ILE A 73 -2.11 -10.71 -6.47
C ILE A 73 -3.22 -11.66 -6.03
N SER A 74 -3.50 -12.73 -6.78
CA SER A 74 -4.59 -13.67 -6.46
C SER A 74 -4.33 -14.41 -5.16
N SER A 75 -3.07 -14.77 -4.90
CA SER A 75 -2.65 -15.40 -3.65
C SER A 75 -2.88 -14.49 -2.44
N ILE A 76 -2.56 -13.20 -2.57
CA ILE A 76 -2.77 -12.20 -1.52
C ILE A 76 -4.26 -11.93 -1.26
N VAL A 77 -5.07 -11.82 -2.31
CA VAL A 77 -6.53 -11.65 -2.17
C VAL A 77 -7.14 -12.85 -1.44
N ASN A 78 -6.83 -14.07 -1.88
CA ASN A 78 -7.32 -15.30 -1.23
C ASN A 78 -6.91 -15.37 0.25
N TYR A 79 -5.67 -14.99 0.56
CA TYR A 79 -5.17 -14.95 1.94
C TYR A 79 -5.94 -13.92 2.79
N SER A 80 -6.13 -12.71 2.27
CA SER A 80 -6.86 -11.65 2.97
C SER A 80 -8.32 -12.03 3.21
N ASP A 81 -8.99 -12.62 2.21
CA ASP A 81 -10.38 -13.08 2.31
C ASP A 81 -10.53 -14.21 3.34
N PHE A 82 -9.59 -15.16 3.36
CA PHE A 82 -9.55 -16.23 4.36
C PHE A 82 -9.48 -15.68 5.79
N LEU A 83 -8.62 -14.69 6.03
CA LEU A 83 -8.52 -14.04 7.33
C LEU A 83 -9.76 -13.22 7.67
N SER A 84 -10.28 -12.47 6.70
CA SER A 84 -11.47 -11.62 6.87
C SER A 84 -12.70 -12.45 7.27
N ASN A 85 -12.88 -13.63 6.69
CA ASN A 85 -13.99 -14.54 7.02
C ASN A 85 -13.94 -15.10 8.46
N GLN A 86 -12.82 -14.95 9.16
CA GLN A 86 -12.67 -15.36 10.56
C GLN A 86 -12.80 -14.17 11.52
N MET A 87 -12.81 -12.94 11.01
CA MET A 87 -12.91 -11.74 11.84
C MET A 87 -14.32 -11.61 12.43
N ASN A 88 -14.36 -11.28 13.72
CA ASN A 88 -15.62 -10.94 14.37
C ASN A 88 -15.99 -9.48 14.08
N ILE A 89 -16.82 -9.29 13.06
CA ILE A 89 -17.25 -7.96 12.61
C ILE A 89 -18.14 -7.22 13.62
N GLU A 90 -18.62 -7.88 14.67
CA GLU A 90 -19.37 -7.24 15.75
C GLU A 90 -18.47 -6.40 16.68
N LEU A 91 -17.16 -6.66 16.67
CA LEU A 91 -16.19 -5.89 17.44
C LEU A 91 -15.75 -4.63 16.69
N GLU A 92 -15.32 -3.63 17.46
CA GLU A 92 -14.76 -2.38 16.91
C GLU A 92 -13.49 -2.65 16.11
N ILE A 93 -13.32 -1.90 15.02
CA ILE A 93 -12.09 -1.90 14.23
C ILE A 93 -10.99 -1.23 15.06
N ILE A 94 -9.89 -1.94 15.27
CA ILE A 94 -8.70 -1.42 15.94
C ILE A 94 -7.62 -0.97 14.95
N GLY A 95 -7.65 -1.48 13.71
CA GLY A 95 -6.67 -1.15 12.68
C GLY A 95 -6.93 -1.85 11.35
N TYR A 96 -6.00 -1.67 10.42
CA TYR A 96 -6.06 -2.21 9.07
C TYR A 96 -4.69 -2.76 8.66
N VAL A 97 -4.71 -3.86 7.90
CA VAL A 97 -3.56 -4.32 7.10
C VAL A 97 -3.87 -4.01 5.65
N VAL A 98 -3.00 -3.25 4.99
CA VAL A 98 -3.20 -2.86 3.59
C VAL A 98 -2.11 -3.53 2.76
N PHE A 99 -2.52 -4.41 1.85
CA PHE A 99 -1.65 -5.00 0.84
C PHE A 99 -1.69 -4.14 -0.42
N TYR A 100 -0.52 -3.86 -0.99
CA TYR A 100 -0.39 -2.97 -2.15
C TYR A 100 0.77 -3.38 -3.06
N ASN A 101 0.70 -2.99 -4.33
CA ASN A 101 1.78 -3.11 -5.30
C ASN A 101 2.63 -1.83 -5.30
N LYS A 102 3.96 -1.96 -5.17
CA LYS A 102 4.94 -0.85 -5.21
C LYS A 102 5.23 -0.38 -6.65
N LYS A 103 4.20 -0.17 -7.45
CA LYS A 103 4.38 0.24 -8.84
C LYS A 103 5.08 1.60 -8.93
N ILE A 104 6.20 1.62 -9.65
CA ILE A 104 6.94 2.82 -10.03
C ILE A 104 6.69 3.12 -11.50
N ILE A 105 6.52 4.40 -11.83
CA ILE A 105 6.37 4.88 -13.21
C ILE A 105 7.35 6.01 -13.47
N ALA A 106 7.76 6.17 -14.72
CA ALA A 106 8.38 7.38 -15.22
C ALA A 106 7.29 8.36 -15.66
N ILE A 107 7.42 9.61 -15.22
CA ILE A 107 6.60 10.74 -15.63
C ILE A 107 7.51 11.86 -16.13
N LYS A 108 6.93 12.83 -16.85
CA LYS A 108 7.63 14.07 -17.18
C LYS A 108 8.03 14.78 -15.89
N ASP A 109 9.27 15.24 -15.78
CA ASP A 109 9.71 16.10 -14.68
C ASP A 109 8.89 17.41 -14.70
N PRO A 110 8.20 17.78 -13.60
CA PRO A 110 7.48 19.06 -13.49
C PRO A 110 8.35 20.31 -13.67
N GLY A 111 9.66 20.20 -13.40
CA GLY A 111 10.66 21.25 -13.62
C GLY A 111 11.13 21.37 -15.07
N TYR A 112 10.85 20.37 -15.92
CA TYR A 112 11.20 20.41 -17.34
C TYR A 112 10.17 21.22 -18.14
N LEU A 113 10.60 22.38 -18.60
CA LEU A 113 9.72 23.39 -19.19
C LEU A 113 9.36 23.09 -20.66
N GLU A 114 10.20 22.34 -21.36
CA GLU A 114 9.98 22.03 -22.78
C GLU A 114 8.95 20.92 -22.97
N HIS A 115 8.37 20.84 -24.17
CA HIS A 115 7.55 19.69 -24.55
C HIS A 115 8.44 18.49 -24.82
N LEU A 116 7.96 17.30 -24.44
CA LEU A 116 8.66 16.07 -24.80
C LEU A 116 8.61 15.89 -26.32
N THR A 117 9.73 15.49 -26.89
CA THR A 117 9.80 15.00 -28.26
C THR A 117 9.09 13.65 -28.37
N GLU A 118 8.70 13.27 -29.58
CA GLU A 118 8.08 11.95 -29.84
C GLU A 118 8.99 10.80 -29.37
N LEU A 119 10.31 10.97 -29.46
CA LEU A 119 11.27 9.98 -28.95
C LEU A 119 11.17 9.83 -27.42
N GLU A 120 11.16 10.94 -26.70
CA GLU A 120 11.10 10.95 -25.22
C GLU A 120 9.75 10.45 -24.70
N GLU A 121 8.65 10.80 -25.38
CA GLU A 121 7.32 10.25 -25.06
C GLU A 121 7.29 8.72 -25.25
N ASN A 122 7.88 8.22 -26.33
CA ASN A 122 7.98 6.78 -26.58
C ASN A 122 8.85 6.07 -25.54
N GLU A 123 9.93 6.70 -25.07
CA GLU A 123 10.77 6.15 -24.00
C GLU A 123 10.02 6.06 -22.66
N LEU A 124 9.23 7.08 -22.29
CA LEU A 124 8.36 7.02 -21.11
C LEU A 124 7.36 5.87 -21.19
N ILE A 125 6.66 5.75 -22.32
CA ILE A 125 5.66 4.70 -22.55
C ILE A 125 6.32 3.33 -22.44
N LYS A 126 7.48 3.14 -23.07
CA LYS A 126 8.21 1.88 -23.04
C LYS A 126 8.65 1.51 -21.63
N PHE A 127 9.26 2.44 -20.89
CA PHE A 127 9.66 2.21 -19.50
C PHE A 127 8.46 1.73 -18.66
N ASN A 128 7.33 2.45 -18.75
CA ASN A 128 6.13 2.14 -17.98
C ASN A 128 5.46 0.81 -18.39
N ALA A 129 5.58 0.41 -19.66
CA ALA A 129 5.07 -0.87 -20.16
C ALA A 129 5.94 -2.07 -19.75
N ASP A 130 7.24 -1.83 -19.54
CA ASP A 130 8.21 -2.86 -19.14
C ASP A 130 8.19 -3.14 -17.63
N GLN A 131 7.58 -2.27 -16.82
CA GLN A 131 7.32 -2.50 -15.38
C GLN A 131 6.22 -3.55 -15.17
N LYS A 132 6.54 -4.82 -15.44
CA LYS A 132 5.62 -5.96 -15.35
C LYS A 132 5.73 -6.76 -14.06
N GLU A 133 6.77 -6.52 -13.25
CA GLU A 133 7.00 -7.29 -12.03
C GLU A 133 6.13 -6.75 -10.89
N GLU A 134 5.36 -7.64 -10.25
CA GLU A 134 4.56 -7.32 -9.07
C GLU A 134 5.47 -7.28 -7.84
N ASP A 135 5.73 -6.09 -7.31
CA ASP A 135 6.40 -5.91 -6.01
C ASP A 135 5.34 -5.66 -4.94
N LEU A 136 4.77 -6.74 -4.40
CA LEU A 136 3.73 -6.65 -3.38
C LEU A 136 4.33 -6.40 -2.00
N SER A 137 3.68 -5.54 -1.23
CA SER A 137 4.06 -5.23 0.15
C SER A 137 2.84 -4.92 0.99
N LEU A 138 3.07 -4.72 2.29
CA LEU A 138 2.01 -4.41 3.24
C LEU A 138 2.41 -3.29 4.18
N LEU A 139 1.41 -2.55 4.64
CA LEU A 139 1.51 -1.57 5.72
C LEU A 139 0.42 -1.81 6.76
N TYR A 140 0.68 -1.38 7.99
CA TYR A 140 -0.27 -1.42 9.10
C TYR A 140 -0.76 -0.02 9.43
N PHE A 141 -2.05 0.10 9.71
CA PHE A 141 -2.68 1.34 10.12
C PHE A 141 -3.52 1.14 11.38
N ASP A 142 -3.60 2.17 12.21
CA ASP A 142 -4.59 2.21 13.30
C ASP A 142 -6.01 2.53 12.77
N GLN A 143 -7.01 2.49 13.65
CA GLN A 143 -8.40 2.83 13.35
C GLN A 143 -8.60 4.25 12.76
N ASN A 144 -7.63 5.15 12.93
CA ASN A 144 -7.64 6.54 12.44
C ASN A 144 -6.84 6.71 11.13
N LEU A 145 -6.42 5.61 10.51
CA LEU A 145 -5.60 5.57 9.30
C LEU A 145 -4.23 6.25 9.49
N LYS A 146 -3.67 6.15 10.69
CA LYS A 146 -2.27 6.51 10.95
C LYS A 146 -1.41 5.25 10.80
N GLN A 147 -0.34 5.35 10.02
CA GLN A 147 0.61 4.24 9.86
C GLN A 147 1.24 3.88 11.21
N VAL A 148 1.33 2.59 11.49
CA VAL A 148 1.95 2.01 12.68
C VAL A 148 2.90 0.88 12.25
N ASN A 149 3.80 0.46 13.14
CA ASN A 149 4.76 -0.59 12.81
C ASN A 149 4.18 -2.00 13.01
N SER A 150 3.08 -2.12 13.76
CA SER A 150 2.44 -3.39 14.09
C SER A 150 0.99 -3.22 14.51
N LEU A 151 0.21 -4.30 14.45
CA LEU A 151 -1.18 -4.31 14.94
C LEU A 151 -1.26 -4.15 16.47
N GLU A 152 -0.24 -4.57 17.23
CA GLU A 152 -0.15 -4.30 18.67
C GLU A 152 -0.09 -2.79 18.98
N GLU A 153 0.59 -2.03 18.14
CA GLU A 153 0.67 -0.58 18.27
C GLU A 153 -0.70 0.06 17.98
N ALA A 154 -1.43 -0.42 16.96
CA ALA A 154 -2.79 0.00 16.68
C ALA A 154 -3.74 -0.22 17.88
N LEU A 155 -3.63 -1.36 18.57
CA LEU A 155 -4.41 -1.67 19.78
C LEU A 155 -4.09 -0.72 20.95
N LYS A 156 -2.84 -0.28 21.10
CA LYS A 156 -2.49 0.69 22.15
C LYS A 156 -3.15 2.04 21.88
N SER A 157 -3.22 2.45 20.61
CA SER A 157 -3.86 3.69 20.19
C SER A 157 -5.37 3.73 20.47
N THR A 158 -6.03 2.58 20.61
CA THR A 158 -7.46 2.52 20.99
C THR A 158 -7.69 2.59 22.50
N LYS A 159 -6.71 2.18 23.32
CA LYS A 159 -6.77 2.18 24.79
C LYS A 159 -6.41 3.54 25.42
N VAL A 160 -5.88 4.49 24.64
CA VAL A 160 -5.66 5.88 25.06
C VAL A 160 -6.91 6.69 24.73
N LYS A 161 -7.96 6.55 25.53
CA LYS A 161 -9.15 7.41 25.54
C LYS A 161 -9.49 7.78 26.97
#